data_AF-A0A967Z6N7-F1
#
_entry.id   AF-A0A967Z6N7-F1
#
_cell.length_a   1.000
_cell.length_b   1.000
_cell.length_c   1.000
_cell.angle_alpha   90.00
_cell.angle_beta   90.00
_cell.angle_gamma   90.00
#
_symmetry.space_group_name_H-M   'P 1'
#
loop_
_entity.id
_entity.type
_entity.pdbx_description
1 polymer ?
#
loop_
_entity_poly.entity_id
_entity_poly.type
_entity_poly.pdbx_seq_one_letter_code
_entity_poly.pdbx_strand_id
1 'polypeptide(L)' 'MTTRDVYLDYAATTPVDPAVAAAMAECLERDGDFANPSSTHSFGRAAAQRVETARAQIAERIGATAESIILTSG' A
#
# COMPACT_ATOMS: atom_id res chain seq x y z
N MET A 1 10.21 -36.51 -7.74
CA MET A 1 9.10 -35.57 -7.44
C MET A 1 9.61 -34.61 -6.39
N THR A 2 9.72 -33.33 -6.71
CA THR A 2 9.99 -32.30 -5.69
C THR A 2 8.68 -32.05 -4.95
N THR A 3 8.66 -32.42 -3.67
CA THR A 3 7.53 -32.12 -2.78
C THR A 3 7.48 -30.61 -2.59
N ARG A 4 6.37 -29.98 -2.95
CA ARG A 4 6.18 -28.54 -2.74
C ARG A 4 5.87 -28.30 -1.27
N ASP A 5 6.62 -27.43 -0.62
CA ASP A 5 6.37 -27.07 0.77
C ASP A 5 4.99 -26.40 0.89
N VAL A 6 4.26 -26.78 1.95
CA VAL A 6 2.94 -26.22 2.28
C VAL A 6 3.11 -25.28 3.47
N TYR A 7 2.74 -24.02 3.29
CA TYR A 7 2.79 -23.02 4.35
C TYR A 7 1.47 -23.00 5.12
N LEU A 8 1.52 -23.32 6.42
CA LEU A 8 0.35 -23.47 7.28
C LEU A 8 0.31 -22.46 8.44
N ASP A 9 1.15 -21.43 8.42
CA ASP A 9 1.28 -20.42 9.49
C ASP A 9 0.80 -19.02 9.05
N TYR A 10 -0.41 -18.94 8.50
CA TYR A 10 -1.03 -17.66 8.10
C TYR A 10 -1.33 -16.72 9.28
N ALA A 11 -1.20 -17.21 10.52
CA ALA A 11 -1.32 -16.39 11.72
C ALA A 11 -0.06 -15.54 11.98
N ALA A 12 1.13 -16.01 11.57
CA ALA A 12 2.37 -15.26 11.71
C ALA A 12 2.54 -14.22 10.59
N THR A 13 2.29 -14.60 9.34
CA THR A 13 2.28 -13.68 8.19
C THR A 13 1.60 -14.32 6.98
N THR A 14 1.38 -13.55 5.92
CA THR A 14 0.75 -14.03 4.68
C THR A 14 1.59 -13.62 3.47
N PRO A 15 1.70 -14.48 2.43
CA PRO A 15 2.26 -14.03 1.15
C PRO A 15 1.49 -12.82 0.63
N VAL A 16 2.22 -11.82 0.13
CA VAL A 16 1.60 -10.63 -0.48
C VAL A 16 0.84 -11.07 -1.73
N ASP A 17 -0.41 -10.61 -1.85
CA ASP A 17 -1.20 -10.82 -3.06
C ASP A 17 -0.46 -10.21 -4.28
N PRO A 18 -0.31 -10.92 -5.41
CA PRO A 18 0.39 -10.40 -6.58
C PRO A 18 -0.10 -9.04 -7.06
N ALA A 19 -1.41 -8.74 -6.94
CA ALA A 19 -1.97 -7.44 -7.29
C ALA A 19 -1.51 -6.34 -6.33
N VAL A 20 -1.35 -6.64 -5.05
CA VAL A 20 -0.80 -5.71 -4.05
C VAL A 20 0.69 -5.46 -4.33
N ALA A 21 1.45 -6.50 -4.67
CA ALA A 21 2.86 -6.34 -5.03
C ALA A 21 3.05 -5.43 -6.25
N ALA A 22 2.22 -5.58 -7.28
CA ALA A 22 2.22 -4.72 -8.45
C ALA A 22 1.85 -3.27 -8.10
N ALA A 23 0.77 -3.07 -7.33
CA ALA A 23 0.34 -1.74 -6.91
C ALA A 23 1.37 -1.00 -6.03
N MET A 24 2.18 -1.75 -5.26
CA MET A 24 3.29 -1.20 -4.48
C MET A 24 4.51 -0.89 -5.35
N ALA A 25 4.78 -1.68 -6.40
CA ALA A 25 5.85 -1.38 -7.35
C ALA A 25 5.60 -0.06 -8.09
N GLU A 26 4.35 0.23 -8.45
CA GLU A 26 3.93 1.53 -9.01
C GLU A 26 4.22 2.73 -8.09
N CYS A 27 4.40 2.52 -6.78
CA CYS A 27 4.77 3.58 -5.85
C CYS A 27 6.29 3.82 -5.79
N LEU A 28 7.11 2.92 -6.35
CA LEU A 28 8.57 2.91 -6.18
C LEU A 28 9.33 3.13 -7.50
N GLU A 29 8.73 2.76 -8.62
CA GLU A 29 9.37 2.83 -9.93
C GLU A 29 9.50 4.28 -10.44
N ARG A 30 10.44 4.49 -11.38
CA ARG A 30 10.75 5.81 -11.94
C ARG A 30 9.56 6.48 -12.63
N ASP A 31 8.69 5.67 -13.22
CA ASP A 31 7.49 6.15 -13.92
C ASP A 31 6.26 6.18 -12.99
N GLY A 32 6.46 5.87 -11.71
CA GLY A 32 5.43 5.78 -10.68
C GLY A 32 5.37 6.96 -9.73
N ASP A 33 4.62 6.80 -8.63
CA ASP A 33 4.37 7.81 -7.61
C ASP A 33 5.51 7.89 -6.56
N PHE A 34 6.76 7.89 -7.00
CA PHE A 34 7.95 7.73 -6.15
C PHE A 34 8.34 8.95 -5.31
N ALA A 35 7.77 10.13 -5.62
CA ALA A 35 8.22 11.38 -5.03
C ALA A 35 7.72 11.58 -3.60
N ASN A 36 8.39 12.47 -2.86
CA ASN A 36 7.98 12.82 -1.51
C ASN A 36 6.57 13.48 -1.52
N PRO A 37 5.56 12.91 -0.82
CA PRO A 37 4.21 13.47 -0.79
C PRO A 37 4.11 14.85 -0.13
N SER A 38 5.11 15.26 0.65
CA SER A 38 5.19 16.60 1.25
C SER A 38 5.68 17.68 0.26
N SER A 39 6.10 17.29 -0.94
CA SER A 39 6.55 18.22 -1.97
C SER A 39 5.37 18.87 -2.70
N THR A 40 5.48 20.17 -2.98
CA THR A 40 4.41 20.93 -3.64
C THR A 40 4.37 20.78 -5.16
N HIS A 41 5.40 20.20 -5.80
CA HIS A 41 5.47 19.99 -7.25
C HIS A 41 4.56 18.84 -7.71
N SER A 42 4.33 18.72 -9.03
CA SER A 42 3.41 17.73 -9.61
C SER A 42 3.65 16.30 -9.13
N PHE A 43 4.90 15.83 -9.14
CA PHE A 43 5.22 14.47 -8.67
C PHE A 43 4.88 14.25 -7.18
N GLY A 44 5.14 15.23 -6.31
CA GLY A 44 4.79 15.12 -4.89
C GLY A 44 3.29 15.10 -4.66
N ARG A 45 2.54 15.91 -5.42
CA ARG A 45 1.07 15.90 -5.37
C ARG A 45 0.47 14.56 -5.83
N ALA A 46 1.07 13.91 -6.82
CA ALA A 46 0.65 12.57 -7.26
C ALA A 46 0.84 11.53 -6.14
N ALA A 47 2.02 11.50 -5.51
CA ALA A 47 2.29 10.64 -4.36
C ALA A 47 1.36 10.93 -3.17
N ALA A 48 1.11 12.20 -2.85
CA ALA A 48 0.16 12.58 -1.81
C ALA A 48 -1.25 12.07 -2.11
N GLN A 49 -1.70 12.18 -3.36
CA GLN A 49 -3.01 11.68 -3.78
C GLN A 49 -3.12 10.16 -3.66
N ARG A 50 -2.04 9.41 -3.94
CA ARG A 50 -1.99 7.96 -3.73
C ARG A 50 -2.19 7.60 -2.25
N VAL A 51 -1.51 8.31 -1.35
CA VAL A 51 -1.66 8.12 0.12
C VAL A 51 -3.08 8.44 0.58
N GLU A 52 -3.67 9.55 0.15
CA GLU A 52 -5.03 9.92 0.55
C GLU A 52 -6.10 8.98 -0.03
N THR A 53 -5.88 8.44 -1.22
CA THR A 53 -6.74 7.39 -1.78
C THR A 53 -6.70 6.13 -0.91
N ALA A 54 -5.50 5.68 -0.51
CA ALA A 54 -5.37 4.54 0.40
C ALA A 54 -6.04 4.80 1.75
N ARG A 55 -5.90 6.01 2.30
CA ARG A 55 -6.56 6.44 3.54
C ARG A 55 -8.08 6.32 3.45
N ALA A 56 -8.66 6.84 2.37
CA ALA A 56 -10.10 6.78 2.13
C ALA A 56 -10.61 5.34 1.99
N GLN A 57 -9.87 4.49 1.28
CA GLN A 57 -10.22 3.08 1.11
C GLN A 57 -10.19 2.32 2.44
N ILE A 58 -9.18 2.56 3.29
CA ILE A 58 -9.11 1.96 4.63
C ILE A 58 -10.32 2.41 5.46
N ALA A 59 -10.60 3.71 5.48
CA ALA A 59 -11.71 4.28 6.26
C ALA A 59 -13.06 3.68 5.86
N GLU A 60 -13.33 3.56 4.55
CA GLU A 60 -14.55 2.93 4.02
C GLU A 60 -14.70 1.48 4.51
N ARG A 61 -13.61 0.70 4.47
CA ARG A 61 -13.62 -0.73 4.84
C ARG A 61 -13.88 -0.98 6.32
N ILE A 62 -13.51 -0.04 7.19
CA ILE A 62 -13.67 -0.18 8.64
C ILE A 62 -14.78 0.71 9.23
N GLY A 63 -15.48 1.48 8.40
CA GLY A 63 -16.56 2.37 8.85
C GLY A 63 -16.08 3.59 9.63
N ALA A 64 -14.90 4.11 9.32
CA ALA A 64 -14.30 5.30 9.94
C ALA A 64 -14.31 6.52 8.99
N THR A 65 -13.87 7.68 9.47
CA THR A 65 -13.58 8.83 8.61
C THR A 65 -12.13 8.80 8.17
N ALA A 66 -11.83 9.26 6.96
CA ALA A 66 -10.47 9.25 6.41
C ALA A 66 -9.50 10.00 7.34
N GLU A 67 -9.90 11.14 7.87
CA GLU A 67 -9.08 12.02 8.73
C GLU A 67 -8.67 11.35 10.05
N SER A 68 -9.43 10.34 10.50
CA SER A 68 -9.11 9.58 11.72
C SER A 68 -8.06 8.48 11.52
N ILE A 69 -7.72 8.14 10.27
CA ILE A 69 -6.77 7.08 9.97
C ILE A 69 -5.34 7.61 10.13
N ILE A 70 -4.61 7.06 11.09
CA ILE A 70 -3.17 7.31 11.26
C ILE A 70 -2.40 6.05 10.80
N LEU A 71 -1.58 6.21 9.76
CA LEU A 71 -0.73 5.14 9.24
C LEU A 71 0.53 5.02 10.11
N THR A 72 0.79 3.84 10.65
CA THR A 72 2.01 3.48 11.38
C THR A 72 2.82 2.45 10.57
N SER A 73 4.04 2.10 11.01
CA SER A 73 4.91 1.22 10.21
C SER A 73 4.49 -0.24 10.22
N GLY A 74 3.81 -0.71 11.29
CA GLY A 74 3.54 -2.14 11.51
C GLY A 74 4.79 -2.93 11.88
#